data_AF-A0A127SZ49-F1
#
_entry.id   AF-A0A127SZ49-F1
#
_cell.length_a   1.000
_cell.length_b   1.000
_cell.length_c   1.000
_cell.angle_alpha   90.00
_cell.angle_beta   90.00
_cell.angle_gamma   90.00
#
_symmetry.space_group_name_H-M   'P 1'
#
loop_
_entity.id
_entity.type
_entity.pdbx_description
1 polymer ?
#
loop_
_entity_poly.entity_id
_entity_poly.type
_entity_poly.pdbx_seq_one_letter_code
_entity_poly.pdbx_strand_id
1 'polypeptide(L)'
;MKSTVHLFLYIFILISSVAQRATAQETLGEQLRQVIQGKAATVGVAVIFNGSELVSVNNMYRYPMMSTYKFHQALSVVDYLHKHDKNLATEILVKKIGFVGKHA
;
A
#
# COMPACT_ATOMS: atom_id res chain seq x y z
N MET A 1 -29.72 48.58 15.40
CA MET A 1 -28.57 47.86 16.01
C MET A 1 -28.92 46.43 16.44
N LYS A 2 -29.91 46.20 17.31
CA LYS A 2 -30.25 44.84 17.81
C LYS A 2 -30.58 43.84 16.69
N SER A 3 -31.42 44.24 15.73
CA SER A 3 -31.79 43.39 14.57
C SER A 3 -30.62 43.05 13.64
N THR A 4 -29.73 44.02 13.39
CA THR A 4 -28.52 43.81 12.58
C THR A 4 -27.54 42.81 13.21
N VAL A 5 -27.42 42.82 14.55
CA VAL A 5 -26.59 41.86 15.29
C VAL A 5 -27.15 40.45 15.18
N HIS A 6 -28.48 40.27 15.32
CA HIS A 6 -29.11 38.96 15.14
C HIS A 6 -28.94 38.41 13.72
N LEU A 7 -29.02 39.28 12.70
CA LEU A 7 -28.78 38.90 11.31
C LEU A 7 -27.34 38.39 11.09
N PHE A 8 -26.35 39.09 11.64
CA PHE A 8 -24.95 38.65 11.59
C PHE A 8 -24.74 37.32 12.33
N LEU A 9 -25.39 37.15 13.47
CA LEU A 9 -25.29 35.93 14.28
C LEU A 9 -25.93 34.73 13.56
N TYR A 10 -27.04 34.94 12.85
CA TYR A 10 -27.69 33.93 12.03
C TYR A 10 -26.82 33.53 10.82
N ILE A 11 -26.20 34.52 10.16
CA ILE A 11 -25.24 34.29 9.06
C ILE A 11 -24.04 33.50 9.55
N PHE A 12 -23.49 33.82 10.73
CA PHE A 12 -22.36 33.09 11.31
C PHE A 12 -22.69 31.62 11.63
N ILE A 13 -23.89 31.34 12.13
CA ILE A 13 -24.39 29.98 12.38
C ILE A 13 -24.57 29.20 11.06
N LEU A 14 -25.10 29.85 10.02
CA LEU A 14 -25.25 29.26 8.68
C LEU A 14 -23.89 28.93 8.04
N ILE A 15 -22.89 29.82 8.16
CA ILE A 15 -21.55 29.59 7.63
C ILE A 15 -20.85 28.43 8.37
N SER A 16 -20.99 28.36 9.70
CA SER A 16 -20.37 27.30 10.52
C SER A 16 -20.94 25.91 10.22
N SER A 17 -22.25 25.81 9.97
CA SER A 17 -22.92 24.55 9.64
C SER A 17 -22.61 24.05 8.22
N VAL A 18 -22.36 24.95 7.26
CA VAL A 18 -21.86 24.59 5.92
C VAL A 18 -20.39 24.16 5.99
N ALA A 19 -19.56 24.83 6.80
CA ALA A 19 -18.15 24.46 6.98
C ALA A 19 -17.97 23.06 7.59
N GLN A 20 -18.85 22.65 8.52
CA GLN A 20 -18.84 21.31 9.11
C GLN A 20 -19.23 20.20 8.13
N ARG A 21 -20.03 20.50 7.10
CA ARG A 21 -20.38 19.53 6.04
C ARG A 21 -19.29 19.37 4.99
N ALA A 22 -18.31 20.26 4.97
CA ALA A 22 -17.17 20.23 4.06
C ALA A 22 -15.98 19.43 4.62
N THR A 23 -16.16 18.62 5.66
CA THR A 23 -15.21 17.53 5.97
C THR A 23 -15.37 16.49 4.87
N ALA A 24 -14.67 16.72 3.75
CA ALA A 24 -14.57 15.79 2.65
C ALA A 24 -14.22 14.40 3.20
N GLN A 25 -14.92 13.38 2.72
CA GLN A 25 -14.61 12.00 3.05
C GLN A 25 -13.12 11.76 2.77
N GLU A 26 -12.35 11.37 3.79
CA GLU A 26 -10.92 11.16 3.63
C GLU A 26 -10.65 10.14 2.53
N THR A 27 -9.74 10.49 1.63
CA THR A 27 -9.31 9.61 0.56
C THR A 27 -8.49 8.44 1.13
N LEU A 28 -8.46 7.31 0.42
CA LEU A 28 -7.62 6.17 0.79
C LEU A 28 -6.14 6.57 0.97
N GLY A 29 -5.65 7.50 0.16
CA GLY A 29 -4.29 8.03 0.27
C GLY A 29 -4.04 8.80 1.57
N GLU A 30 -5.00 9.60 2.02
CA GLU A 30 -4.92 10.32 3.30
C GLU A 30 -4.94 9.37 4.48
N GLN A 31 -5.86 8.39 4.48
CA GLN A 31 -5.95 7.36 5.52
C GLN A 31 -4.64 6.56 5.64
N LEU A 32 -4.05 6.15 4.51
CA LEU A 32 -2.76 5.45 4.51
C LEU A 32 -1.64 6.31 5.07
N ARG A 33 -1.60 7.61 4.73
CA ARG A 33 -0.59 8.55 5.26
C ARG A 33 -0.74 8.74 6.77
N GLN A 34 -1.96 8.84 7.28
CA GLN A 34 -2.23 8.93 8.71
C GLN A 34 -1.75 7.68 9.47
N VAL A 35 -2.00 6.48 8.93
CA VAL A 35 -1.54 5.23 9.56
C VAL A 35 -0.01 5.12 9.59
N ILE A 36 0.67 5.66 8.58
CA ILE A 36 2.14 5.67 8.48
C ILE A 36 2.75 6.75 9.39
N GLN A 37 2.03 7.84 9.64
CA GLN A 37 2.52 8.95 10.45
C GLN A 37 2.94 8.49 11.85
N GLY A 38 4.13 8.92 12.28
CA GLY A 38 4.68 8.58 13.60
C GLY A 38 5.29 7.18 13.71
N LYS A 39 5.30 6.37 12.64
CA LYS A 39 6.08 5.11 12.61
C LYS A 39 7.57 5.40 12.43
N ALA A 40 8.41 4.77 13.26
CA ALA A 40 9.87 4.83 13.15
C ALA A 40 10.40 3.95 12.00
N ALA A 41 9.86 4.14 10.80
CA ALA A 41 10.23 3.39 9.60
C ALA A 41 9.84 4.16 8.33
N THR A 42 10.55 3.91 7.23
CA THR A 42 10.10 4.31 5.90
C THR A 42 9.12 3.26 5.38
N VAL A 43 7.85 3.63 5.22
CA VAL A 43 6.80 2.73 4.72
C VAL A 43 6.44 3.12 3.29
N GLY A 44 6.56 2.17 2.35
CA GLY A 44 6.11 2.32 0.96
C GLY A 44 4.77 1.63 0.75
N VAL A 45 3.88 2.25 -0.01
CA VAL A 45 2.57 1.68 -0.36
C VAL A 45 2.29 1.91 -1.84
N ALA A 46 1.89 0.87 -2.54
CA ALA A 46 1.34 0.93 -3.89
C ALA A 46 0.00 0.20 -3.91
N VAL A 47 -1.06 0.89 -4.31
CA VAL A 47 -2.41 0.33 -4.51
C VAL A 47 -2.72 0.42 -5.99
N ILE A 48 -2.87 -0.74 -6.63
CA ILE A 48 -3.18 -0.85 -8.05
C ILE A 48 -4.54 -1.53 -8.19
N PHE A 49 -5.45 -0.92 -8.93
CA PHE A 49 -6.78 -1.46 -9.18
C PHE A 49 -7.09 -1.39 -10.69
N ASN A 50 -7.54 -2.51 -11.27
CA ASN A 50 -7.79 -2.63 -12.71
C ASN A 50 -6.60 -2.20 -13.59
N GLY A 51 -5.38 -2.48 -13.16
CA GLY A 51 -4.16 -2.15 -13.90
C GLY A 51 -3.70 -0.69 -13.79
N SER A 52 -4.47 0.17 -13.12
CA SER A 52 -4.12 1.58 -12.90
C SER A 52 -3.63 1.80 -11.47
N GLU A 53 -2.57 2.60 -11.32
CA GLU A 53 -2.13 3.07 -10.00
C GLU A 53 -3.20 3.99 -9.40
N LEU A 54 -3.69 3.62 -8.21
CA LEU A 54 -4.71 4.37 -7.48
C LEU A 54 -4.09 5.22 -6.37
N VAL A 55 -3.13 4.64 -5.62
CA VAL A 55 -2.42 5.34 -4.55
C VAL A 55 -0.96 4.90 -4.55
N SER A 56 -0.06 5.86 -4.38
CA SER A 56 1.37 5.63 -4.20
C SER A 56 1.90 6.50 -3.06
N VAL A 57 2.56 5.87 -2.09
CA VAL A 57 3.19 6.53 -0.94
C VAL A 57 4.65 6.11 -0.91
N ASN A 58 5.56 7.10 -0.89
CA ASN A 58 7.01 6.88 -0.77
C ASN A 58 7.63 5.99 -1.89
N ASN A 59 7.09 6.06 -3.11
CA ASN A 59 7.52 5.22 -4.25
C ASN A 59 8.98 5.43 -4.70
N MET A 60 9.62 6.54 -4.30
CA MET A 60 10.99 6.86 -4.70
C MET A 60 12.06 6.00 -3.99
N TYR A 61 11.70 5.31 -2.91
CA TYR A 61 12.66 4.52 -2.12
C TYR A 61 12.75 3.07 -2.60
N ARG A 62 13.91 2.44 -2.34
CA ARG A 62 14.10 1.00 -2.53
C ARG A 62 13.92 0.27 -1.21
N TYR A 63 13.13 -0.78 -1.22
CA TYR A 63 12.82 -1.58 -0.04
C TYR A 63 13.47 -2.97 -0.13
N PRO A 64 13.98 -3.52 0.98
CA PRO A 64 14.44 -4.90 0.99
C PRO A 64 13.25 -5.84 0.75
N MET A 65 13.35 -6.71 -0.26
CA MET A 65 12.27 -7.64 -0.57
C MET A 65 12.05 -8.70 0.52
N MET A 66 13.04 -8.95 1.38
CA MET A 66 12.99 -10.07 2.34
C MET A 66 12.58 -11.35 1.61
N SER A 67 11.52 -12.06 2.02
CA SER A 67 11.05 -13.27 1.33
C SER A 67 10.12 -13.01 0.13
N THR A 68 9.72 -11.76 -0.17
CA THR A 68 8.81 -11.47 -1.30
C THR A 68 9.46 -11.69 -2.67
N TYR A 69 10.79 -11.68 -2.76
CA TYR A 69 11.53 -12.04 -3.98
C TYR A 69 11.21 -13.45 -4.50
N LYS A 70 10.81 -14.38 -3.60
CA LYS A 70 10.47 -15.76 -3.98
C LYS A 70 9.32 -15.83 -4.98
N PHE A 71 8.42 -14.85 -5.00
CA PHE A 71 7.37 -14.77 -6.01
C PHE A 71 7.95 -14.63 -7.42
N HIS A 72 8.90 -13.70 -7.60
CA HIS A 72 9.56 -13.48 -8.88
C HIS A 72 10.39 -14.71 -9.28
N GLN A 73 11.07 -15.34 -8.32
CA GLN A 73 11.79 -16.60 -8.57
C GLN A 73 10.87 -17.73 -9.00
N ALA A 74 9.72 -17.91 -8.33
CA ALA A 74 8.74 -18.93 -8.67
C ALA A 74 8.18 -18.68 -10.08
N LEU A 75 7.90 -17.42 -10.44
CA LEU A 75 7.48 -17.06 -11.79
C LEU A 75 8.55 -17.41 -12.83
N SER A 76 9.83 -17.11 -12.55
CA SER A 76 10.94 -17.51 -13.43
C SER A 76 11.08 -19.03 -13.55
N VAL A 77 10.85 -19.79 -12.48
CA VAL A 77 10.85 -21.26 -12.53
C VAL A 77 9.71 -21.78 -13.39
N VAL A 78 8.51 -21.23 -13.25
CA VAL A 78 7.35 -21.62 -14.09
C VAL A 78 7.61 -21.32 -15.56
N ASP A 79 8.13 -20.14 -15.87
CA ASP A 79 8.53 -19.75 -17.23
C ASP A 79 9.61 -20.68 -17.81
N TYR A 80 10.62 -21.03 -17.01
CA TYR A 80 11.64 -21.99 -17.39
C TYR A 80 11.05 -23.37 -17.69
N LEU A 81 10.20 -23.91 -16.81
CA LEU A 81 9.57 -25.22 -17.01
C LEU A 81 8.75 -25.22 -18.30
N HIS A 82 7.97 -24.16 -18.54
CA HIS A 82 7.20 -23.99 -19.77
C HIS A 82 8.08 -24.00 -21.02
N LYS A 83 9.18 -23.24 -21.02
CA LYS A 83 10.12 -23.15 -22.16
C LYS A 83 10.89 -24.45 -22.45
N HIS A 84 10.92 -25.37 -21.51
CA HIS A 84 11.67 -26.62 -21.60
C HIS A 84 10.78 -27.87 -21.60
N ASP A 85 9.47 -27.71 -21.85
CA ASP A 85 8.47 -28.79 -21.86
C ASP A 85 8.51 -29.66 -20.59
N LYS A 86 8.81 -29.04 -19.45
CA LYS A 86 8.81 -29.68 -18.13
C LYS A 86 7.54 -29.30 -17.38
N ASN A 87 7.16 -30.13 -16.41
CA ASN A 87 6.00 -29.89 -15.56
C ASN A 87 6.42 -29.61 -14.11
N LEU A 88 5.45 -29.18 -13.29
CA LEU A 88 5.66 -28.92 -11.87
C LEU A 88 6.02 -30.16 -11.04
N ALA A 89 5.78 -31.36 -11.58
CA ALA A 89 6.15 -32.64 -10.95
C ALA A 89 7.61 -33.03 -11.23
N THR A 90 8.39 -32.17 -11.89
CA THR A 90 9.83 -32.41 -12.12
C THR A 90 10.55 -32.54 -10.78
N GLU A 91 11.08 -33.74 -10.51
CA GLU A 91 11.83 -34.02 -9.28
C GLU A 91 13.20 -33.35 -9.29
N ILE A 92 13.62 -32.84 -8.13
CA ILE A 92 14.93 -32.22 -7.93
C ILE A 92 15.63 -32.94 -6.79
N LEU A 93 16.81 -33.52 -7.08
CA LEU A 93 17.65 -34.13 -6.06
C LEU A 93 18.33 -33.06 -5.20
N VAL A 94 17.96 -32.99 -3.91
CA VAL A 94 18.58 -32.07 -2.95
C VAL A 94 19.63 -32.82 -2.10
N LYS A 95 20.90 -32.44 -2.24
CA LYS A 95 22.00 -33.01 -1.42
C LYS A 95 22.12 -32.28 -0.08
N LYS A 96 22.52 -33.01 0.97
CA LYS A 96 22.71 -32.48 2.35
C LYS A 96 23.65 -31.27 2.44
N ILE A 97 24.65 -31.19 1.58
CA ILE A 97 25.62 -30.07 1.53
C ILE A 97 24.98 -28.76 1.03
N GLY A 98 23.86 -28.85 0.29
CA GLY A 98 23.12 -27.70 -0.21
C GLY A 98 21.99 -27.24 0.72
N PHE A 99 21.80 -27.86 1.88
CA PHE A 99 20.74 -27.53 2.82
C PHE A 99 21.24 -26.52 3.88
N VAL A 100 20.73 -25.30 3.84
CA VAL A 100 21.20 -24.17 4.69
C VAL A 100 20.62 -24.19 6.11
N GLY A 101 19.64 -25.06 6.41
CA GLY A 101 18.93 -25.07 7.70
C GLY A 101 19.64 -25.74 8.89
N LYS A 102 20.98 -25.77 8.95
CA LYS A 102 21.72 -26.49 10.02
C LYS A 102 22.24 -25.64 11.19
N HIS A 103 22.03 -24.33 11.17
CA HIS A 103 22.57 -23.40 12.19
C HIS A 103 21.57 -22.34 12.66
N ALA A 104 20.26 -22.62 12.59
CA ALA A 104 19.22 -21.81 13.21
C ALA A 104 18.76 -22.47 14.51
#